data_AF-A0A9P6V9Z3-F1
#
_entry.id   AF-A0A9P6V9Z3-F1
#
_cell.length_a   1.000
_cell.length_b   1.000
_cell.length_c   1.000
_cell.angle_alpha   90.00
_cell.angle_beta   90.00
_cell.angle_gamma   90.00
#
_symmetry.space_group_name_H-M   'P 1'
#
loop_
_entity.id
_entity.type
_entity.pdbx_description
1 polymer ?
#
loop_
_entity_poly.entity_id
_entity_poly.type
_entity_poly.pdbx_seq_one_letter_code
_entity_poly.pdbx_strand_id
1 'polypeptide(L)'
;MTFKPTTLVVLAIATIMAAASTGTEAWQPDWCVCSNNMPKTQIACTAANGNWDGGSCGIVTNQKYDDFVTSCNKQRGQTRCWL
;
A
#
# COMPACT_ATOMS: atom_id res chain seq x y z
N MET A 1 -0.28 -46.61 17.02
CA MET A 1 -0.01 -45.16 16.97
C MET A 1 -1.36 -44.44 17.01
N THR A 2 -1.72 -43.85 18.15
CA THR A 2 -3.03 -43.20 18.32
C THR A 2 -2.97 -41.80 17.72
N PHE A 3 -3.57 -41.63 16.54
CA PHE A 3 -3.82 -40.32 15.96
C PHE A 3 -4.87 -39.61 16.82
N LYS A 4 -4.40 -38.75 17.72
CA LYS A 4 -5.23 -37.91 18.58
C LYS A 4 -5.91 -36.86 17.69
N PRO A 5 -7.24 -36.76 17.65
CA PRO A 5 -7.94 -35.78 16.80
C PRO A 5 -7.57 -34.33 17.13
N THR A 6 -6.99 -34.08 18.32
CA THR A 6 -6.44 -32.79 18.74
C THR A 6 -5.29 -32.28 17.86
N THR A 7 -4.47 -33.15 17.25
CA THR A 7 -3.39 -32.67 16.36
C THR A 7 -3.90 -32.17 15.01
N LEU A 8 -5.03 -32.70 14.52
CA LEU A 8 -5.66 -32.21 13.28
C LEU A 8 -6.23 -30.80 13.45
N VAL A 9 -6.82 -30.50 14.60
CA VAL A 9 -7.36 -29.17 14.92
C VAL A 9 -6.24 -28.13 15.00
N VAL A 10 -5.13 -28.45 15.65
CA VAL A 10 -3.99 -27.53 15.77
C VAL A 10 -3.35 -27.25 14.41
N LEU A 11 -3.24 -28.27 13.54
CA LEU A 11 -2.72 -28.09 12.20
C LEU A 11 -3.63 -27.21 11.32
N ALA A 12 -4.95 -27.36 11.47
CA ALA A 12 -5.94 -26.54 10.75
C ALA A 12 -5.91 -25.06 11.20
N ILE A 13 -5.68 -24.79 12.49
CA ILE A 13 -5.58 -23.41 12.99
C ILE A 13 -4.27 -22.76 12.50
N ALA A 14 -3.18 -23.52 12.44
CA ALA A 14 -1.89 -23.04 11.94
C ALA A 14 -1.94 -22.70 10.44
N THR A 15 -2.65 -23.48 9.62
CA THR A 15 -2.82 -23.18 8.19
C THR A 15 -3.71 -21.97 7.94
N ILE A 16 -4.76 -21.76 8.75
CA ILE A 16 -5.62 -20.56 8.65
C ILE A 16 -4.84 -19.29 9.04
N MET A 17 -3.99 -19.34 10.08
CA MET A 17 -3.14 -18.20 10.44
C MET A 17 -2.08 -17.90 9.38
N ALA A 18 -1.55 -18.92 8.69
CA ALA A 18 -0.60 -18.72 7.59
C ALA A 18 -1.24 -18.10 6.33
N ALA A 19 -2.55 -18.29 6.11
CA ALA A 19 -3.30 -17.66 5.03
C ALA A 19 -3.73 -16.23 5.34
N ALA A 20 -3.81 -15.84 6.62
CA ALA A 20 -4.07 -14.45 7.01
C ALA A 20 -2.82 -13.56 6.92
N SER A 21 -1.62 -14.15 6.88
CA SER A 21 -0.34 -13.46 6.76
C SER A 21 0.21 -13.40 5.32
N THR A 22 -0.46 -14.02 4.34
CA THR A 22 -0.42 -13.51 2.97
C THR A 22 -1.23 -12.22 2.97
N GLY A 23 -0.59 -11.15 3.44
CA GLY A 23 -1.16 -9.83 3.51
C GLY A 23 -1.90 -9.58 2.21
N THR A 24 -3.22 -9.40 2.32
CA THR A 24 -3.92 -8.54 1.38
C THR A 24 -3.11 -7.27 1.36
N GLU A 25 -2.26 -7.13 0.34
CA GLU A 25 -1.58 -5.90 0.00
C GLU A 25 -2.71 -4.89 -0.04
N ALA A 26 -2.81 -4.08 1.01
CA ALA A 26 -3.92 -3.17 1.16
C ALA A 26 -3.91 -2.37 -0.13
N TRP A 27 -4.95 -2.58 -0.95
CA TRP A 27 -5.11 -1.98 -2.27
C TRP A 27 -4.64 -0.55 -2.18
N GLN A 28 -3.45 -0.30 -2.72
CA GLN A 28 -2.92 1.04 -2.68
C GLN A 28 -3.76 1.84 -3.66
N PRO A 29 -4.29 2.99 -3.25
CA PRO A 29 -5.10 3.80 -4.11
C PRO A 29 -4.32 4.10 -5.40
N ASP A 30 -4.85 3.65 -6.53
CA ASP A 30 -4.26 3.82 -7.87
C ASP A 30 -4.09 5.30 -8.23
N TRP A 31 -4.74 6.19 -7.45
CA TRP A 31 -4.82 7.62 -7.66
C TRP A 31 -4.69 8.40 -6.34
N CYS A 32 -3.51 9.01 -6.16
CA CYS A 32 -3.19 9.92 -5.06
C CYS A 32 -2.80 11.30 -5.59
N VAL A 33 -3.34 12.35 -4.97
CA VAL A 33 -3.01 13.74 -5.24
C VAL A 33 -2.47 14.45 -4.00
N CYS A 34 -1.53 15.37 -4.20
CA CYS A 34 -0.98 16.21 -3.13
C CYS A 34 -1.69 17.57 -3.12
N SER A 35 -2.51 17.82 -2.09
CA SER A 35 -3.30 19.05 -1.92
C SER A 35 -4.21 19.41 -3.10
N ASN A 36 -4.64 18.41 -3.88
CA ASN A 36 -5.39 18.62 -5.11
C ASN A 36 -4.67 19.57 -6.11
N ASN A 37 -3.33 19.61 -6.03
CA ASN A 37 -2.47 20.48 -6.80
C ASN A 37 -1.59 19.60 -7.70
N MET A 38 -1.86 19.61 -9.01
CA MET A 38 -1.15 18.79 -9.99
C MET A 38 0.38 19.04 -9.96
N PRO A 39 0.89 20.30 -9.95
CA PRO A 39 2.33 20.54 -9.81
C PRO A 39 2.94 19.88 -8.58
N LYS A 40 2.30 20.00 -7.41
CA LYS A 40 2.80 19.37 -6.18
C LYS A 40 2.75 17.85 -6.23
N THR A 41 1.69 17.33 -6.85
CA THR A 41 1.51 15.88 -7.05
C THR A 41 2.59 15.33 -7.96
N GLN A 42 2.92 16.04 -9.04
CA GLN A 42 4.03 15.67 -9.94
C GLN A 42 5.37 15.67 -9.20
N ILE A 43 5.67 16.70 -8.42
CA ILE A 43 6.92 16.74 -7.62
C ILE A 43 6.98 15.58 -6.62
N ALA A 44 5.87 15.33 -5.92
CA ALA A 44 5.76 14.20 -4.99
C ALA A 44 5.94 12.86 -5.71
N CYS A 45 5.40 12.75 -6.93
CA CYS A 45 5.51 11.58 -7.76
C CYS A 45 6.93 11.31 -8.26
N THR A 46 7.62 12.34 -8.73
CA THR A 46 9.02 12.25 -9.15
C THR A 46 9.92 11.85 -7.98
N ALA A 47 9.66 12.38 -6.79
CA ALA A 47 10.38 11.99 -5.57
C ALA A 47 10.15 10.52 -5.19
N ALA A 48 8.95 10.00 -5.43
CA ALA A 48 8.59 8.59 -5.22
C ALA A 48 9.04 7.65 -6.37
N ASN A 49 9.79 8.18 -7.34
CA ASN A 49 10.21 7.46 -8.54
C ASN A 49 9.02 6.78 -9.26
N GLY A 50 7.85 7.45 -9.25
CA GLY A 50 6.63 7.03 -9.92
C GLY A 50 6.56 7.45 -11.39
N ASN A 51 5.55 6.95 -12.09
CA ASN A 51 5.31 7.29 -13.48
C ASN A 51 4.11 8.24 -13.57
N TRP A 52 4.39 9.54 -13.71
CA TRP A 52 3.36 10.56 -13.77
C TRP A 52 2.73 10.63 -15.16
N ASP A 53 1.45 10.27 -15.27
CA ASP A 53 0.68 10.27 -16.53
C ASP A 53 -0.20 11.52 -16.72
N GLY A 54 -0.12 12.50 -15.81
CA GLY A 54 -0.95 13.73 -15.87
C GLY A 54 -2.19 13.71 -14.96
N GLY A 55 -2.38 12.63 -14.19
CA GLY A 55 -3.44 12.53 -13.18
C GLY A 55 -3.14 11.55 -12.06
N SER A 56 -2.34 10.52 -12.35
CA SER A 56 -1.85 9.56 -11.37
C SER A 56 -0.33 9.42 -11.45
N CYS A 57 0.25 8.99 -10.32
CA CYS A 57 1.65 8.67 -10.17
C CYS A 57 1.99 7.19 -10.42
N GLY A 58 0.99 6.33 -10.64
CA GLY A 58 1.21 4.90 -10.87
C GLY A 58 1.96 4.22 -9.72
N ILE A 59 1.56 4.54 -8.48
CA ILE A 59 2.22 4.03 -7.27
C ILE A 59 1.70 2.62 -6.99
N VAL A 60 2.53 1.64 -7.33
CA VAL A 60 2.18 0.20 -7.21
C VAL A 60 2.81 -0.48 -5.99
N THR A 61 3.57 0.23 -5.15
CA THR A 61 4.20 -0.34 -3.95
C THR A 61 4.09 0.55 -2.72
N ASN A 62 4.02 -0.08 -1.55
CA ASN A 62 3.89 0.59 -0.25
C ASN A 62 5.04 1.57 0.01
N GLN A 63 6.25 1.20 -0.41
CA GLN A 63 7.42 2.05 -0.30
C GLN A 63 7.26 3.35 -1.10
N LYS A 64 6.87 3.25 -2.38
CA LYS A 64 6.67 4.43 -3.23
C LYS A 64 5.53 5.32 -2.72
N TYR A 65 4.52 4.73 -2.10
CA TYR A 65 3.46 5.51 -1.45
C TYR A 65 3.97 6.29 -0.25
N ASP A 66 4.79 5.67 0.61
CA ASP A 66 5.40 6.38 1.75
C ASP A 66 6.31 7.52 1.29
N ASP A 67 7.11 7.29 0.23
CA ASP A 67 7.94 8.32 -0.38
C ASP A 67 7.10 9.47 -0.97
N PHE A 68 5.97 9.16 -1.61
CA PHE A 68 5.03 10.15 -2.12
C PHE A 68 4.41 10.97 -0.99
N VAL A 69 3.93 10.32 0.07
CA VAL A 69 3.33 10.98 1.24
C VAL A 69 4.36 11.87 1.93
N THR A 70 5.57 11.36 2.15
CA THR A 70 6.68 12.11 2.74
C THR A 70 7.01 13.34 1.90
N SER A 71 7.11 13.19 0.58
CA SER A 71 7.37 14.32 -0.32
C SER A 71 6.22 15.33 -0.34
N CYS A 72 4.98 14.87 -0.31
CA CYS A 72 3.81 15.74 -0.23
C CYS A 72 3.79 16.55 1.07
N ASN A 73 4.09 15.92 2.21
CA ASN A 73 4.18 16.58 3.51
C ASN A 73 5.31 17.64 3.54
N LYS A 74 6.47 17.36 2.93
CA LYS A 74 7.56 18.35 2.78
C LYS A 74 7.13 19.59 2.00
N GLN A 75 6.23 19.43 1.05
CA GLN A 75 5.63 20.53 0.26
C GLN A 75 4.49 21.25 0.99
N ARG A 76 4.31 20.97 2.29
CA ARG A 76 3.17 21.40 3.12
C ARG A 76 1.83 21.05 2.45
N GLY A 77 1.80 19.89 1.79
CA GLY A 77 0.62 19.37 1.14
C GLY A 77 -0.08 18.33 2.00
N GLN A 78 -1.34 18.05 1.67
CA GLN A 78 -2.10 16.95 2.24
C GLN A 78 -2.32 15.89 1.18
N THR A 79 -1.86 14.68 1.46
CA THR A 79 -2.12 13.53 0.57
C THR A 79 -3.61 13.21 0.61
N ARG A 80 -4.25 13.26 -0.56
CA ARG A 80 -5.61 12.77 -0.76
C ARG A 80 -5.55 11.65 -1.76
N CYS A 81 -5.89 10.47 -1.31
CA CYS A 81 -5.99 9.32 -2.17
C CYS A 81 -7.42 8.85 -2.19
N TRP A 82 -7.78 8.27 -3.31
CA TRP A 82 -9.10 7.78 -3.54
C TRP A 82 -8.98 6.29 -3.90
N LEU A 83 -9.91 5.47 -3.40
CA LEU A 83 -9.91 4.02 -3.59
C LEU A 83 -10.49 3.62 -4.94
#